data_AF-A0AA45MXT9-F1
#
_entry.id   AF-A0AA45MXT9-F1
#
_cell.length_a   1.000
_cell.length_b   1.000
_cell.length_c   1.000
_cell.angle_alpha   90.00
_cell.angle_beta   90.00
_cell.angle_gamma   90.00
#
_symmetry.space_group_name_H-M   'P 1'
#
loop_
_entity.id
_entity.type
_entity.pdbx_description
1 polymer ?
#
loop_
_entity_poly.entity_id
_entity_poly.type
_entity_poly.pdbx_seq_one_letter_code
_entity_poly.pdbx_strand_id
1 'polypeptide(L)'
;MHDYKRPPTLYRYGVREDLELALTQGQFILTPANSCLTLSFSQAWDRKLFELFSSDTCLVIHNTEEFGERLHRAVQRTLPSWAGIDGAIEYGTRAALGAAFTKTAAEAQEQEWQFAWRAMQAKLSLNPVLVKIGSLENFAELRDRDTYLA
;
A
#
# COMPACT_ATOMS: atom_id res chain seq x y z
N MET A 1 16.22 12.77 -11.81
CA MET A 1 14.92 12.06 -11.76
C MET A 1 15.25 10.71 -11.14
N HIS A 2 15.01 10.53 -9.84
CA HIS A 2 15.21 9.22 -9.23
C HIS A 2 14.08 8.34 -9.74
N ASP A 3 14.44 7.39 -10.61
CA ASP A 3 13.52 6.38 -11.13
C ASP A 3 13.27 5.40 -9.98
N TYR A 4 12.27 5.70 -9.14
CA TYR A 4 11.84 4.77 -8.09
C TYR A 4 11.20 3.57 -8.80
N LYS A 5 12.02 2.58 -9.12
CA LYS A 5 11.50 1.29 -9.59
C LYS A 5 10.67 0.68 -8.46
N ARG A 6 9.44 0.30 -8.79
CA ARG A 6 8.59 -0.46 -7.87
C ARG A 6 9.35 -1.72 -7.43
N PRO A 7 9.28 -2.09 -6.14
CA PRO A 7 9.86 -3.33 -5.68
C PRO A 7 9.18 -4.50 -6.41
N PRO A 8 9.87 -5.63 -6.61
CA PRO A 8 9.26 -6.80 -7.26
C PRO A 8 8.15 -7.43 -6.42
N THR A 9 8.13 -7.18 -5.11
CA THR A 9 7.14 -7.73 -4.19
C THR A 9 6.69 -6.68 -3.18
N LEU A 10 5.40 -6.66 -2.89
CA LEU A 10 4.81 -5.85 -1.82
C LEU A 10 4.19 -6.74 -0.75
N TYR A 11 4.25 -6.28 0.49
CA TYR A 11 3.81 -7.01 1.67
C TYR A 11 2.79 -6.18 2.43
N ARG A 12 1.66 -6.77 2.80
CA ARG A 12 0.65 -6.14 3.66
C ARG A 12 0.36 -7.02 4.85
N TYR A 13 0.80 -6.58 6.02
CA TYR A 13 0.50 -7.21 7.29
C TYR A 13 -0.89 -6.78 7.76
N GLY A 14 -1.67 -7.72 8.28
CA GLY A 14 -3.01 -7.43 8.78
C GLY A 14 -3.71 -8.67 9.34
N VAL A 15 -4.99 -8.49 9.66
CA VAL A 15 -5.88 -9.58 10.11
C VAL A 15 -6.22 -10.47 8.91
N ARG A 16 -6.18 -11.79 9.11
CA ARG A 16 -6.45 -12.78 8.06
C ARG A 16 -7.73 -12.50 7.26
N GLU A 17 -8.85 -12.24 7.93
CA GLU A 17 -10.16 -12.02 7.29
C GLU A 17 -10.14 -10.85 6.29
N ASP A 18 -9.51 -9.74 6.67
CA ASP A 18 -9.35 -8.57 5.78
C ASP A 18 -8.42 -8.88 4.61
N LEU A 19 -7.36 -9.63 4.85
CA LEU A 19 -6.40 -10.01 3.81
C LEU A 19 -6.97 -11.07 2.85
N GLU A 20 -7.87 -11.94 3.30
CA GLU A 20 -8.61 -12.87 2.45
C GLU A 20 -9.54 -12.11 1.49
N LEU A 21 -10.21 -11.05 1.96
CA LEU A 21 -10.99 -10.16 1.11
C LEU A 21 -10.09 -9.37 0.14
N ALA A 22 -8.91 -8.94 0.59
CA ALA A 22 -7.93 -8.30 -0.27
C ALA A 22 -7.42 -9.25 -1.37
N LEU A 23 -7.15 -10.51 -1.03
CA LEU A 23 -6.69 -11.53 -1.97
C LEU A 23 -7.79 -11.90 -2.99
N THR A 24 -8.96 -12.28 -2.51
CA THR A 24 -10.03 -12.86 -3.35
C THR A 24 -10.85 -11.81 -4.10
N GLN A 25 -11.05 -10.62 -3.53
CA GLN A 25 -11.87 -9.56 -4.13
C GLN A 25 -11.06 -8.34 -4.57
N GLY A 26 -9.77 -8.26 -4.21
CA GLY A 26 -8.98 -7.05 -4.41
C GLY A 26 -9.52 -5.88 -3.59
N GLN A 27 -10.07 -6.15 -2.41
CA GLN A 27 -10.69 -5.12 -1.58
C GLN A 27 -9.64 -4.36 -0.75
N PHE A 28 -9.56 -3.05 -0.94
CA PHE A 28 -8.67 -2.17 -0.19
C PHE A 28 -9.41 -0.93 0.28
N ILE A 29 -9.08 -0.45 1.48
CA ILE A 29 -9.59 0.81 2.02
C ILE A 29 -8.46 1.83 1.94
N LEU A 30 -8.67 2.89 1.16
CA LEU A 30 -7.79 4.05 1.13
C LEU A 30 -8.10 4.92 2.35
N THR A 31 -7.09 5.25 3.15
CA THR A 31 -7.27 6.01 4.39
C THR A 31 -6.77 7.45 4.23
N PRO A 32 -7.42 8.43 4.85
CA PRO A 32 -6.97 9.82 4.76
C PRO A 32 -5.70 10.05 5.59
N ALA A 33 -4.64 10.55 4.95
CA ALA A 33 -3.38 10.95 5.58
C ALA A 33 -2.73 12.10 4.79
N ASN A 34 -2.20 13.12 5.47
CA ASN A 34 -1.47 14.23 4.86
C ASN A 34 -2.20 14.89 3.67
N SER A 35 -3.51 15.10 3.81
CA SER A 35 -4.41 15.64 2.76
C SER A 35 -4.51 14.79 1.49
N CYS A 36 -4.13 13.51 1.58
CA CYS A 36 -4.23 12.51 0.53
C CYS A 36 -5.06 11.32 1.04
N LEU A 37 -5.56 10.50 0.12
CA LEU A 37 -5.98 9.14 0.42
C LEU A 37 -4.79 8.22 0.16
N THR A 38 -4.43 7.38 1.10
CA THR A 38 -3.21 6.58 1.02
C THR A 38 -3.49 5.09 1.20
N LEU A 39 -2.59 4.28 0.66
CA LEU A 39 -2.52 2.84 0.86
C LEU A 39 -1.05 2.44 0.98
N SER A 40 -0.64 1.97 2.14
CA SER A 40 0.75 1.55 2.40
C SER A 40 0.91 0.04 2.34
N PHE A 41 2.12 -0.36 1.95
CA PHE A 41 2.63 -1.73 1.91
C PHE A 41 4.07 -1.69 2.38
N SER A 42 4.57 -2.75 2.99
CA SER A 42 6.00 -2.91 3.22
C SER A 42 6.69 -3.48 1.97
N GLN A 43 7.96 -3.13 1.81
CA GLN A 43 8.83 -3.62 0.74
C GLN A 43 9.62 -4.87 1.15
N ALA A 44 9.56 -5.25 2.44
CA ALA A 44 10.30 -6.36 3.01
C ALA A 44 9.37 -7.34 3.74
N TRP A 45 9.72 -8.62 3.63
CA TRP A 45 9.23 -9.68 4.51
C TRP A 45 10.10 -9.72 5.76
N ASP A 46 9.57 -9.29 6.91
CA ASP A 46 10.27 -9.38 8.19
C ASP A 46 9.30 -9.82 9.29
N ARG A 47 9.69 -10.82 10.07
CA ARG A 47 8.94 -11.30 11.23
C ARG A 47 8.66 -10.18 12.24
N LYS A 48 9.55 -9.21 12.37
CA LYS A 48 9.37 -8.05 13.25
C LYS A 48 8.20 -7.16 12.82
N LEU A 49 7.86 -7.14 11.53
CA LEU A 49 6.72 -6.36 11.03
C LEU A 49 5.39 -6.98 11.44
N PHE A 50 5.31 -8.31 11.61
CA PHE A 50 4.13 -8.94 12.21
C PHE A 50 3.92 -8.47 13.65
N GLU A 51 4.99 -8.33 14.44
CA GLU A 51 4.90 -7.80 15.80
C GLU A 51 4.54 -6.30 15.81
N LEU A 52 5.18 -5.52 14.94
CA LEU A 52 4.94 -4.08 14.80
C LEU A 52 3.48 -3.77 14.44
N PHE A 53 2.92 -4.51 13.48
CA PHE A 53 1.53 -4.35 13.05
C PHE A 53 0.55 -5.23 13.83
N SER A 54 1.00 -5.93 14.88
CA SER A 54 0.19 -6.86 15.67
C SER A 54 -0.66 -7.79 14.80
N SER A 55 -0.03 -8.33 13.76
CA SER A 55 -0.67 -9.12 12.69
C SER A 55 -0.18 -10.56 12.72
N ASP A 56 -1.02 -11.50 12.31
CA ASP A 56 -0.70 -12.93 12.19
C ASP A 56 -0.43 -13.35 10.74
N THR A 57 -0.95 -12.58 9.79
CA THR A 57 -0.99 -12.89 8.37
C THR A 57 -0.40 -11.73 7.55
N CYS A 58 0.21 -12.07 6.42
CA CYS A 58 0.73 -11.12 5.45
C CYS A 58 0.26 -11.51 4.04
N LEU A 59 -0.31 -10.54 3.33
CA LEU A 59 -0.57 -10.64 1.90
C LEU A 59 0.71 -10.29 1.15
N VAL A 60 1.21 -11.23 0.37
CA VAL A 60 2.40 -11.08 -0.47
C VAL A 60 1.95 -10.91 -1.92
N ILE A 61 2.32 -9.79 -2.55
CA ILE A 61 1.96 -9.46 -3.93
C ILE A 61 3.21 -9.55 -4.79
N HIS A 62 3.27 -10.54 -5.67
CA HIS A 62 4.44 -10.88 -6.49
C HIS A 62 4.53 -10.13 -7.82
N ASN A 63 3.44 -9.48 -8.25
CA ASN A 63 3.40 -8.64 -9.44
C ASN A 63 2.91 -7.23 -9.09
N THR A 64 3.86 -6.38 -8.69
CA THR A 64 3.56 -5.03 -8.19
C THR A 64 3.19 -4.05 -9.30
N GLU A 65 3.64 -4.29 -10.53
CA GLU A 65 3.25 -3.50 -11.70
C GLU A 65 1.79 -3.72 -12.04
N GLU A 66 1.38 -4.98 -12.22
CA GLU A 66 -0.02 -5.32 -12.50
C GLU A 66 -0.95 -4.89 -11.36
N PHE A 67 -0.52 -5.10 -10.11
CA PHE A 67 -1.25 -4.61 -8.94
C PHE A 67 -1.44 -3.09 -8.97
N GLY A 68 -0.35 -2.34 -9.15
CA GLY A 68 -0.36 -0.88 -9.16
C GLY A 68 -1.24 -0.31 -10.28
N GLU A 69 -1.18 -0.88 -11.48
CA GLU A 69 -2.03 -0.49 -12.60
C GLU A 69 -3.52 -0.74 -12.33
N ARG A 70 -3.87 -1.93 -11.83
CA ARG A 70 -5.25 -2.28 -11.47
C ARG A 70 -5.78 -1.36 -10.37
N LEU A 71 -4.96 -1.05 -9.38
CA LEU A 71 -5.30 -0.15 -8.29
C LEU A 71 -5.52 1.28 -8.78
N HIS A 72 -4.57 1.87 -9.50
CA HIS A 72 -4.75 3.21 -10.08
C HIS A 72 -5.96 3.30 -10.99
N ARG A 73 -6.20 2.28 -11.83
CA ARG A 73 -7.40 2.22 -12.68
C ARG A 73 -8.69 2.14 -11.87
N ALA A 74 -8.73 1.36 -10.79
CA ALA A 74 -9.91 1.28 -9.93
C ALA A 74 -10.17 2.60 -9.20
N VAL A 75 -9.13 3.23 -8.64
CA VAL A 75 -9.26 4.53 -7.98
C VAL A 75 -9.67 5.61 -8.97
N GLN A 76 -9.10 5.65 -10.17
CA GLN A 76 -9.48 6.61 -11.21
C GLN A 76 -10.96 6.49 -11.60
N ARG A 77 -11.53 5.28 -11.57
CA ARG A 77 -12.98 5.07 -11.81
C ARG A 77 -13.84 5.58 -10.66
N THR A 78 -13.41 5.37 -9.41
CA THR A 78 -14.14 5.78 -8.21
C THR A 78 -13.98 7.27 -7.90
N LEU A 79 -12.81 7.84 -8.19
CA LEU A 79 -12.36 9.18 -7.84
C LEU A 79 -11.72 9.87 -9.07
N PRO A 80 -12.51 10.22 -10.09
CA PRO A 80 -11.98 10.69 -11.38
C PRO A 80 -11.21 12.02 -11.33
N SER A 81 -11.43 12.83 -10.28
CA SER A 81 -10.80 14.14 -10.07
C SER A 81 -9.60 14.09 -9.10
N TRP A 82 -9.00 12.91 -8.93
CA TRP A 82 -7.87 12.69 -8.03
C TRP A 82 -6.65 12.23 -8.84
N ALA A 83 -5.48 12.75 -8.48
CA ALA A 83 -4.22 12.34 -9.09
C ALA A 83 -3.50 11.36 -8.16
N GLY A 84 -3.18 10.18 -8.68
CA GLY A 84 -2.46 9.12 -7.97
C GLY A 84 -0.96 9.17 -8.22
N ILE A 85 -0.17 8.95 -7.17
CA ILE A 85 1.26 8.71 -7.23
C ILE A 85 1.61 7.55 -6.30
N ASP A 86 2.69 6.84 -6.59
CA ASP A 86 3.20 5.78 -5.73
C ASP A 86 4.73 5.83 -5.66
N GLY A 87 5.30 5.38 -4.55
CA GLY A 87 6.73 5.51 -4.28
C GLY A 87 7.13 5.03 -2.89
N ALA A 88 8.43 4.86 -2.70
CA ALA A 88 9.00 4.56 -1.39
C ALA A 88 8.87 5.76 -0.44
N ILE A 89 8.63 5.48 0.84
CA ILE A 89 8.69 6.49 1.91
C ILE A 89 10.16 6.85 2.16
N GLU A 90 10.45 8.14 2.30
CA GLU A 90 11.74 8.62 2.81
C GLU A 90 11.65 8.88 4.31
N TYR A 91 12.62 8.36 5.05
CA TYR A 91 12.65 8.41 6.51
C TYR A 91 13.72 9.39 7.02
N GLY A 92 13.35 10.26 7.95
CA GLY A 92 14.26 11.22 8.59
C GLY A 92 14.64 12.42 7.72
N THR A 93 14.21 12.45 6.46
CA THR A 93 14.36 13.59 5.55
C THR A 93 13.04 13.86 4.84
N ARG A 94 12.86 15.09 4.35
CA ARG A 94 11.70 15.45 3.55
C ARG A 94 11.78 14.77 2.18
N ALA A 95 10.78 13.94 1.88
CA ALA A 95 10.71 13.25 0.61
C ALA A 95 10.49 14.19 -0.57
N ALA A 96 11.09 13.87 -1.72
CA ALA A 96 10.88 14.63 -2.95
C ALA A 96 9.40 14.57 -3.43
N LEU A 97 8.71 13.47 -3.11
CA LEU A 97 7.29 13.25 -3.40
C LEU A 97 6.34 13.99 -2.44
N GLY A 98 6.88 14.66 -1.42
CA GLY A 98 6.14 15.51 -0.50
C GLY A 98 5.80 14.85 0.84
N ALA A 99 4.97 15.54 1.63
CA ALA A 99 4.66 15.16 3.01
C ALA A 99 3.98 13.78 3.14
N ALA A 100 3.21 13.36 2.12
CA ALA A 100 2.62 12.02 2.12
C ALA A 100 3.68 10.90 2.10
N PHE A 101 4.89 11.19 1.61
CA PHE A 101 5.98 10.23 1.49
C PHE A 101 7.10 10.43 2.52
N THR A 102 6.87 11.27 3.53
CA THR A 102 7.87 11.61 4.54
C THR A 102 7.47 11.01 5.88
N LYS A 103 8.34 10.21 6.48
CA LYS A 103 8.19 9.69 7.85
C LYS A 103 9.43 9.94 8.69
N THR A 104 9.32 9.69 9.99
CA THR A 104 10.45 9.88 10.93
C THR A 104 11.45 8.74 10.83
N ALA A 105 12.70 8.96 11.26
CA ALA A 105 13.71 7.91 11.25
C ALA A 105 13.36 6.71 12.17
N ALA A 106 12.50 6.91 13.18
CA ALA A 106 12.05 5.84 14.07
C ALA A 106 11.13 4.83 13.36
N GLU A 107 10.45 5.24 12.30
CA GLU A 107 9.53 4.42 11.50
C GLU A 107 10.24 3.69 10.35
N ALA A 108 11.55 3.89 10.17
CA ALA A 108 12.31 3.33 9.04
C ALA A 108 12.26 1.80 8.94
N GLN A 109 11.97 1.12 10.05
CA GLN A 109 11.79 -0.33 10.07
C GLN A 109 10.60 -0.81 9.23
N GLU A 110 9.57 0.04 9.00
CA GLU A 110 8.37 -0.31 8.23
C GLU A 110 8.64 -0.54 6.73
N GLN A 111 9.71 0.09 6.21
CA GLN A 111 10.19 -0.02 4.83
C GLN A 111 9.05 0.12 3.82
N GLU A 112 8.30 1.21 3.88
CA GLU A 112 7.03 1.33 3.17
C GLU A 112 7.18 1.75 1.71
N TRP A 113 6.35 1.16 0.88
CA TRP A 113 5.90 1.67 -0.39
C TRP A 113 4.48 2.18 -0.24
N GLN A 114 4.26 3.45 -0.57
CA GLN A 114 2.97 4.09 -0.39
C GLN A 114 2.36 4.48 -1.73
N PHE A 115 1.07 4.21 -1.87
CA PHE A 115 0.23 4.82 -2.88
C PHE A 115 -0.50 5.99 -2.25
N ALA A 116 -0.57 7.12 -2.94
CA ALA A 116 -1.24 8.32 -2.47
C ALA A 116 -2.03 8.98 -3.60
N TRP A 117 -3.28 9.33 -3.32
CA TRP A 117 -4.14 10.09 -4.22
C TRP A 117 -4.45 11.43 -3.60
N ARG A 118 -4.26 12.50 -4.37
CA ARG A 118 -4.59 13.86 -3.96
C ARG A 118 -5.74 14.39 -4.80
N ALA A 119 -6.72 14.99 -4.12
CA ALA A 119 -7.78 15.73 -4.77
C ALA A 119 -7.21 16.89 -5.59
N MET A 120 -7.61 17.00 -6.86
CA MET A 120 -7.23 18.14 -7.70
C MET A 120 -8.05 19.41 -7.40
N GLN A 121 -9.14 19.26 -6.63
CA GLN A 121 -10.03 20.34 -6.23
C GLN A 121 -10.02 20.51 -4.72
N ALA A 122 -9.91 21.76 -4.24
CA ALA A 122 -9.70 22.10 -2.83
C ALA A 122 -10.87 21.78 -1.87
N LYS A 123 -11.99 21.22 -2.34
CA LYS A 123 -13.22 21.02 -1.55
C LYS A 123 -13.69 19.56 -1.45
N LEU A 124 -12.88 18.60 -1.87
CA LEU A 124 -13.27 17.19 -1.79
C LEU A 124 -13.03 16.64 -0.38
N SER A 125 -14.02 15.96 0.17
CA SER A 125 -13.94 15.34 1.50
C SER A 125 -12.93 14.19 1.52
N LEU A 126 -12.12 14.13 2.57
CA LEU A 126 -11.12 13.09 2.83
C LEU A 126 -11.75 11.96 3.67
N ASN A 127 -12.74 11.27 3.10
CA ASN A 127 -13.35 10.11 3.76
C ASN A 127 -12.61 8.83 3.31
N PRO A 128 -12.48 7.80 4.17
CA PRO A 128 -11.99 6.50 3.74
C PRO A 128 -12.80 5.96 2.56
N VAL A 129 -12.12 5.44 1.54
CA VAL A 129 -12.75 4.93 0.32
C VAL A 129 -12.39 3.46 0.13
N LEU A 130 -13.41 2.61 0.07
CA LEU A 130 -13.25 1.22 -0.30
C LEU A 130 -13.20 1.08 -1.82
N VAL A 131 -12.17 0.42 -2.32
CA VAL A 131 -11.98 0.11 -3.74
C VAL A 131 -11.85 -1.39 -3.94
N LYS A 132 -12.31 -1.87 -5.09
CA LYS A 132 -12.20 -3.27 -5.51
C LYS A 132 -11.44 -3.35 -6.83
N ILE A 133 -10.38 -4.13 -6.85
CA ILE A 133 -9.49 -4.26 -8.02
C ILE A 133 -9.58 -5.64 -8.69
N GLY A 134 -10.43 -6.53 -8.16
CA GLY A 134 -10.58 -7.92 -8.60
C GLY A 134 -9.61 -8.87 -7.90
N SER A 135 -9.82 -10.17 -8.07
CA SER A 135 -8.97 -11.20 -7.44
C SER A 135 -7.49 -11.01 -7.81
N LEU A 136 -6.65 -11.22 -6.80
CA LEU A 136 -5.19 -11.19 -6.86
C LEU A 136 -4.58 -12.58 -6.76
N GLU A 137 -5.38 -13.65 -6.62
CA GLU A 137 -4.92 -15.03 -6.39
C GLU A 137 -3.93 -15.54 -7.45
N ASN A 138 -3.92 -14.95 -8.65
CA ASN A 138 -3.00 -15.31 -9.72
C ASN A 138 -1.55 -14.84 -9.48
N PHE A 139 -1.35 -13.82 -8.64
CA PHE A 139 -0.04 -13.19 -8.43
C PHE A 139 0.16 -12.70 -6.98
N ALA A 140 -0.70 -13.11 -6.06
CA ALA A 140 -0.59 -12.81 -4.65
C ALA A 140 -1.03 -14.02 -3.83
N GLU A 141 -0.54 -14.09 -2.60
CA GLU A 141 -0.88 -15.17 -1.65
C GLU A 141 -0.87 -14.65 -0.22
N LEU A 142 -1.54 -15.38 0.67
CA LEU A 142 -1.45 -15.15 2.10
C LEU A 142 -0.37 -16.04 2.70
N ARG A 143 0.42 -15.46 3.59
CA ARG A 143 1.41 -16.18 4.37
C ARG A 143 1.26 -15.84 5.83
N ASP A 144 1.31 -16.85 6.67
CA ASP A 144 1.35 -16.70 8.13
C ASP A 144 2.76 -16.34 8.59
N ARG A 145 2.87 -15.79 9.80
CA ARG A 145 4.16 -15.46 10.44
C ARG A 145 5.17 -16.61 10.42
N ASP A 146 4.68 -17.85 10.59
CA ASP A 146 5.52 -19.05 10.70
C ASP A 146 5.76 -19.74 9.34
N THR A 147 5.38 -19.09 8.23
CA THR A 147 5.69 -19.58 6.88
C THR A 147 7.19 -19.57 6.64
N TYR A 148 7.80 -20.75 6.49
CA TYR A 148 9.23 -20.90 6.25
C TYR A 148 9.56 -20.55 4.79
N LEU A 149 10.48 -19.62 4.58
CA LEU A 149 11.11 -19.38 3.28
C LEU A 149 12.28 -20.35 3.18
N ALA A 150 12.11 -21.42 2.40
CA ALA A 150 13.17 -22.38 2.10
C ALA A 150 14.23 -21.79 1.18
#